data_AF-A0A7K6KT10-F1
#
_entry.id   AF-A0A7K6KT10-F1
#
_cell.length_a   1.000
_cell.length_b   1.000
_cell.length_c   1.000
_cell.angle_alpha   90.00
_cell.angle_beta   90.00
_cell.angle_gamma   90.00
#
_symmetry.space_group_name_H-M   'P 1'
#
loop_
_entity.id
_entity.type
_entity.pdbx_description
1 polymer ?
#
loop_
_entity_poly.entity_id
_entity_poly.type
_entity_poly.pdbx_seq_one_letter_code
_entity_poly.pdbx_strand_id
1 'polypeptide(L)'
;LVSPQNGELKLADFGLARAFGIPVRCYSAEVVTLWYRPPDVLFGAKLYSTSIDMWSAGCIFAELANAGRPLFPGNDVDDQLKRIFRYPWEWGTPEWTA
;
A
#
# COMPACT_ATOMS: atom_id res chain seq x y z
N LEU A 1 -7.92 -3.69 -13.45
CA LEU A 1 -9.10 -3.93 -14.30
C LEU A 1 -9.35 -5.42 -14.39
N VAL A 2 -10.59 -5.88 -14.18
CA VAL A 2 -10.97 -7.30 -14.29
C VAL A 2 -11.68 -7.53 -15.62
N SER A 3 -11.24 -8.52 -16.38
CA SER A 3 -11.97 -8.95 -17.58
C SER A 3 -13.21 -9.76 -17.17
N PRO A 4 -14.43 -9.33 -17.56
CA PRO A 4 -15.67 -9.99 -17.17
C PRO A 4 -15.87 -11.36 -17.82
N GLN A 5 -15.08 -11.71 -18.84
CA GLN A 5 -15.24 -12.93 -19.62
C GLN A 5 -14.46 -14.12 -19.04
N ASN A 6 -13.37 -13.85 -18.32
CA ASN A 6 -12.42 -14.85 -17.85
C ASN A 6 -11.84 -14.55 -16.46
N GLY A 7 -12.27 -13.46 -15.81
CA GLY A 7 -11.81 -13.10 -14.46
C GLY A 7 -10.35 -12.63 -14.40
N GLU A 8 -9.71 -12.37 -15.54
CA GLU A 8 -8.32 -11.92 -15.57
C GLU A 8 -8.17 -10.53 -14.92
N LEU A 9 -7.40 -10.47 -13.85
CA LEU A 9 -6.98 -9.21 -13.21
C LEU A 9 -5.76 -8.65 -13.93
N LYS A 10 -5.88 -7.45 -14.50
CA LYS A 10 -4.79 -6.72 -15.17
C LYS A 10 -4.52 -5.42 -14.43
N LEU A 11 -3.24 -5.13 -14.17
CA LEU A 11 -2.82 -3.81 -13.72
C LEU A 11 -3.07 -2.82 -14.86
N ALA A 12 -3.64 -1.66 -14.52
CA ALA A 12 -4.15 -0.72 -15.52
C ALA A 12 -3.43 0.63 -15.52
N ASP A 13 -2.71 0.93 -14.44
CA ASP A 13 -2.04 2.21 -14.27
C ASP A 13 -0.57 1.97 -13.88
N PHE A 14 0.33 2.26 -14.82
CA PHE A 14 1.78 2.29 -14.62
C PHE A 14 2.30 3.74 -14.58
N GLY A 15 1.43 4.75 -14.42
CA GLY A 15 1.80 6.18 -14.45
C GLY A 15 2.79 6.58 -13.36
N LEU A 16 2.96 5.74 -12.34
CA LEU A 16 3.93 5.92 -11.25
C LEU A 16 5.04 4.85 -11.24
N ALA A 17 5.03 3.91 -12.19
CA ALA A 17 6.03 2.84 -12.27
C ALA A 17 7.40 3.42 -12.63
N ARG A 18 8.47 2.94 -11.98
CA ARG A 18 9.85 3.40 -12.22
C ARG A 18 10.74 2.25 -12.64
N ALA A 19 11.55 2.48 -13.68
CA ALA A 19 12.60 1.55 -14.06
C ALA A 19 13.72 1.56 -13.01
N PHE A 20 14.13 0.38 -12.56
CA PHE A 20 15.34 0.21 -11.74
C PHE A 20 16.56 0.60 -12.59
N GLY A 21 17.33 1.62 -12.18
CA GLY A 21 18.60 1.99 -12.79
C GLY A 21 18.80 3.46 -13.20
N ILE A 22 17.79 4.33 -13.05
CA ILE A 22 17.91 5.77 -13.35
C ILE A 22 17.95 6.54 -12.02
N PRO A 23 18.88 7.49 -11.80
CA PRO A 23 18.98 8.24 -10.56
C PRO A 23 17.65 8.95 -10.28
N VAL A 24 17.01 8.56 -9.17
CA VAL A 24 15.66 8.97 -8.80
C VAL A 24 15.68 10.45 -8.43
N ARG A 25 15.24 11.33 -9.34
CA ARG A 25 14.97 12.74 -9.03
C ARG A 25 13.90 12.80 -7.93
N CYS A 26 14.03 13.73 -6.99
CA CYS A 26 13.02 13.97 -5.95
C CYS A 26 11.63 14.13 -6.59
N TYR A 27 10.69 13.26 -6.22
CA TYR A 27 9.31 13.33 -6.68
C TYR A 27 8.42 13.92 -5.56
N SER A 28 7.47 14.77 -5.96
CA SER A 28 6.51 15.43 -5.08
C SER A 28 5.59 14.41 -4.40
N ALA A 29 5.44 14.53 -3.08
CA ALA A 29 4.72 13.59 -2.22
C ALA A 29 3.18 13.60 -2.38
N GLU A 30 2.65 14.31 -3.38
CA GLU A 30 1.24 14.71 -3.43
C GLU A 30 0.34 13.86 -4.34
N VAL A 31 0.89 12.95 -5.16
CA VAL A 31 0.08 12.23 -6.19
C VAL A 31 0.09 10.71 -6.01
N VAL A 32 -0.15 10.25 -4.78
CA VAL A 32 -0.42 8.83 -4.48
C VAL A 32 -1.60 8.79 -3.52
N THR A 33 -2.58 7.92 -3.74
CA THR A 33 -3.69 7.70 -2.81
C THR A 33 -3.13 7.31 -1.44
N LEU A 34 -3.34 8.17 -0.43
CA LEU A 34 -2.74 8.10 0.91
C LEU A 34 -2.93 6.74 1.59
N TRP A 35 -4.04 6.06 1.31
CA TRP A 35 -4.51 4.86 2.01
C TRP A 35 -3.63 3.62 1.83
N TYR A 36 -2.84 3.59 0.74
CA TYR A 36 -1.98 2.45 0.40
C TYR A 36 -0.50 2.73 0.69
N ARG A 37 -0.17 3.87 1.29
CA ARG A 37 1.23 4.22 1.58
C ARG A 37 1.71 3.49 2.85
N PRO A 38 2.92 2.92 2.82
CA PRO A 38 3.53 2.34 4.01
C PRO A 38 4.02 3.40 5.00
N PRO A 39 4.16 3.05 6.29
CA PRO A 39 4.52 4.00 7.34
C PRO A 39 5.90 4.65 7.13
N ASP A 40 6.88 3.93 6.60
CA ASP A 40 8.21 4.45 6.26
C ASP A 40 8.17 5.59 5.22
N VAL A 41 7.35 5.43 4.18
CA VAL A 41 7.09 6.48 3.17
C VAL A 41 6.37 7.67 3.79
N LEU A 42 5.43 7.43 4.72
CA LEU A 42 4.73 8.50 5.46
C LEU A 42 5.68 9.28 6.39
N PHE A 43 6.73 8.65 6.90
CA PHE A 43 7.82 9.31 7.64
C PHE A 43 8.85 10.02 6.73
N GLY A 44 8.68 9.98 5.40
CA GLY A 44 9.55 10.66 4.45
C GLY A 44 10.76 9.86 3.99
N ALA A 45 10.73 8.52 4.10
CA ALA A 45 11.75 7.67 3.50
C ALA A 45 11.85 7.92 1.99
N LYS A 46 13.07 8.18 1.51
CA LYS A 46 13.36 8.43 0.08
C LYS A 46 13.87 7.18 -0.65
N LEU A 47 14.18 6.13 0.09
CA LEU A 47 14.61 4.85 -0.43
C LEU A 47 13.38 4.03 -0.78
N TYR A 48 13.06 4.00 -2.07
CA TYR A 48 12.01 3.14 -2.59
C TYR A 48 12.56 1.72 -2.76
N SER A 49 11.92 0.74 -2.13
CA SER A 49 12.26 -0.68 -2.28
C SER A 49 11.00 -1.50 -2.60
N THR A 50 11.19 -2.76 -3.01
CA THR A 50 10.10 -3.70 -3.34
C THR A 50 9.14 -3.95 -2.17
N SER A 51 9.54 -3.65 -0.92
CA SER A 51 8.66 -3.76 0.25
C SER A 51 7.46 -2.81 0.19
N ILE A 52 7.59 -1.66 -0.48
CA ILE A 52 6.53 -0.66 -0.61
C ILE A 52 5.39 -1.17 -1.49
N ASP A 53 5.73 -1.88 -2.56
CA ASP A 53 4.76 -2.51 -3.45
C ASP A 53 4.00 -3.63 -2.71
N MET A 54 4.70 -4.41 -1.89
CA MET A 54 4.10 -5.48 -1.09
C MET A 54 3.13 -4.93 -0.02
N TRP A 55 3.45 -3.80 0.60
CA TRP A 55 2.52 -3.12 1.52
C TRP A 55 1.23 -2.70 0.80
N SER A 56 1.38 -2.02 -0.35
CA SER A 56 0.27 -1.55 -1.15
C SER A 56 -0.62 -2.71 -1.61
N ALA A 57 0.01 -3.81 -2.08
CA ALA A 57 -0.69 -5.03 -2.46
C ALA A 57 -1.44 -5.68 -1.29
N GLY A 58 -0.85 -5.71 -0.09
CA GLY A 58 -1.50 -6.19 1.12
C GLY A 58 -2.75 -5.38 1.49
N CYS A 59 -2.67 -4.05 1.43
CA CYS A 59 -3.81 -3.17 1.64
C CYS A 59 -4.93 -3.40 0.62
N ILE A 60 -4.61 -3.55 -0.66
CA ILE A 60 -5.58 -3.87 -1.72
C ILE A 60 -6.22 -5.24 -1.48
N PHE A 61 -5.43 -6.25 -1.12
CA PHE A 61 -5.94 -7.58 -0.82
C PHE A 61 -6.91 -7.58 0.36
N ALA A 62 -6.57 -6.85 1.43
CA ALA A 62 -7.43 -6.67 2.59
C ALA A 62 -8.73 -5.92 2.24
N GLU A 63 -8.67 -4.92 1.37
CA GLU A 63 -9.86 -4.21 0.88
C GLU A 63 -10.78 -5.13 0.08
N LEU A 64 -10.21 -5.97 -0.80
CA LEU A 64 -10.97 -6.99 -1.53
C LEU A 64 -11.64 -7.98 -0.58
N ALA A 65 -10.93 -8.44 0.46
CA ALA A 65 -11.48 -9.32 1.48
C ALA A 65 -12.58 -8.65 2.33
N ASN A 66 -12.49 -7.33 2.53
CA ASN A 66 -13.43 -6.53 3.33
C ASN A 66 -14.57 -5.92 2.50
N ALA A 67 -14.99 -6.61 1.43
CA ALA A 67 -16.07 -6.19 0.55
C ALA A 67 -15.90 -4.77 -0.04
N GLY A 68 -14.68 -4.40 -0.40
CA GLY A 68 -14.35 -3.10 -1.01
C GLY A 68 -14.20 -1.96 0.00
N ARG A 69 -14.04 -2.26 1.29
CA ARG A 69 -13.77 -1.25 2.32
C ARG A 69 -12.27 -1.14 2.56
N PRO A 70 -11.66 0.05 2.35
CA PRO A 70 -10.23 0.24 2.49
C PRO A 70 -9.76 -0.08 3.92
N LEU A 71 -8.59 -0.71 4.04
CA LEU A 71 -8.03 -1.12 5.32
C LEU A 71 -7.66 0.10 6.20
N PHE A 72 -7.08 1.14 5.58
CA PHE A 72 -6.64 2.35 6.26
C PHE A 72 -7.10 3.61 5.51
N PRO A 73 -8.36 4.06 5.68
CA PRO A 73 -8.84 5.30 5.07
C PRO A 73 -8.45 6.52 5.91
N GLY A 74 -7.17 6.91 5.85
CA GLY A 74 -6.69 8.14 6.50
C GLY A 74 -7.08 9.40 5.74
N ASN A 75 -7.43 10.46 6.49
CA ASN A 75 -7.73 11.78 5.91
C ASN A 75 -6.46 12.63 5.68
N ASP A 76 -5.43 12.42 6.50
CA ASP A 76 -4.12 13.06 6.43
C ASP A 76 -3.03 12.07 6.87
N VAL A 77 -1.76 12.46 6.73
CA VAL A 77 -0.61 11.59 7.06
C VAL A 77 -0.65 11.13 8.52
N ASP A 78 -1.03 12.01 9.45
CA ASP A 78 -1.07 11.68 10.88
C ASP A 78 -2.20 10.70 11.21
N ASP A 79 -3.38 10.90 10.62
CA ASP A 79 -4.52 9.99 10.73
C ASP A 79 -4.21 8.62 10.11
N GLN A 80 -3.55 8.62 8.94
CA GLN A 80 -3.08 7.40 8.30
C GLN A 80 -2.12 6.62 9.21
N LEU A 81 -1.11 7.28 9.77
CA LEU A 81 -0.18 6.67 10.72
C LEU A 81 -0.89 6.16 11.97
N LYS A 82 -1.81 6.94 12.57
CA LYS A 82 -2.59 6.51 13.73
C LYS A 82 -3.41 5.26 13.43
N ARG A 83 -4.00 5.14 12.25
CA ARG A 83 -4.77 3.95 11.83
C ARG A 83 -3.88 2.73 11.65
N ILE A 84 -2.73 2.91 11.00
CA ILE A 84 -1.71 1.86 10.81
C ILE A 84 -1.25 1.35 12.18
N PHE A 85 -0.86 2.21 13.11
CA PHE A 85 -0.36 1.78 14.42
C PHE A 85 -1.44 1.28 15.39
N ARG A 86 -2.70 1.69 15.20
CA ARG A 86 -3.83 1.13 15.96
C ARG A 86 -4.28 -0.24 15.43
N TYR A 87 -3.85 -0.62 14.24
CA TYR A 87 -4.19 -1.93 13.69
C TYR A 87 -3.60 -3.03 14.58
N PRO A 88 -4.39 -4.04 14.96
CA PRO A 88 -3.91 -5.08 15.85
C PRO A 88 -3.10 -6.11 15.04
N TRP A 89 -1.83 -5.80 14.80
CA TRP A 89 -0.87 -6.63 14.07
C TRP A 89 -0.69 -8.04 14.66
N GLU A 90 -1.03 -8.18 15.94
CA GLU A 90 -1.01 -9.43 16.72
C GLU A 90 -2.01 -10.50 16.26
N TRP A 91 -3.04 -10.17 15.47
CA TRP A 91 -3.95 -11.17 14.89
C TRP A 91 -3.33 -11.95 13.71
N GLY A 92 -2.11 -11.58 13.30
CA GLY A 92 -1.37 -12.23 12.22
C GLY A 92 -0.23 -13.14 12.68
N THR A 93 0.08 -13.26 13.97
CA THR A 93 1.03 -14.26 14.47
C THR A 93 0.31 -15.60 14.65
N PRO A 94 0.64 -16.65 13.88
CA PRO A 94 0.18 -18.00 14.21
C PRO A 94 0.67 -18.34 15.62
N GLU A 95 -0.19 -18.94 16.45
CA GLU A 95 0.08 -19.34 17.85
C GLU A 95 1.26 -20.33 18.04
N TRP A 96 2.07 -20.61 17.01
CA TRP A 96 3.18 -21.57 17.05
C TRP A 96 4.50 -20.99 17.60
N THR A 97 4.49 -19.78 18.16
CA THR A 97 5.67 -19.18 18.82
C THR A 97 5.52 -19.04 20.33
N ALA A 98 4.75 -19.91 20.98
CA ALA A 98 4.73 -20.06 22.45
C ALA A 98 5.14 -21.47 22.86
#